data_AF-A0A059KPY8-F1
#
_entry.id   AF-A0A059KPY8-F1
#
_cell.length_a   1.000
_cell.length_b   1.000
_cell.length_c   1.000
_cell.angle_alpha   90.00
_cell.angle_beta   90.00
_cell.angle_gamma   90.00
#
_symmetry.space_group_name_H-M   'P 1'
#
loop_
_entity.id
_entity.type
_entity.pdbx_description
1 polymer ?
#
loop_
_entity_poly.entity_id
_entity_poly.type
_entity_poly.pdbx_seq_one_letter_code
_entity_poly.pdbx_strand_id
1 'polypeptide(L)'
;MVHVGEFVDTLATLRRGHVIVVMDPDKRTCILDGMGLQWSFRSLDAYGLIEEFDNPDGFEGLHYYRLTPDGAQFADRALAAWRERPWHQRLMLRLRG
;
A
#
# COMPACT_ATOMS: atom_id res chain seq x y z
N MET A 1 -3.73 -13.42 5.68
CA MET A 1 -2.62 -13.15 6.61
C MET A 1 -1.93 -11.89 6.11
N VAL A 2 -1.66 -10.88 6.94
CA VAL A 2 -1.07 -9.61 6.49
C VAL A 2 0.45 -9.73 6.51
N HIS A 3 1.08 -9.63 5.34
CA HIS A 3 2.54 -9.67 5.24
C HIS A 3 3.08 -8.27 5.61
N VAL A 4 3.47 -8.10 6.88
CA VAL A 4 3.84 -6.79 7.47
C VAL A 4 4.92 -6.07 6.67
N GLY A 5 5.88 -6.80 6.09
CA GLY A 5 6.90 -6.23 5.22
C GLY A 5 6.33 -5.57 3.95
N GLU A 6 5.45 -6.29 3.23
CA GLU A 6 4.81 -5.76 2.02
C GLU A 6 3.94 -4.55 2.36
N PHE A 7 3.21 -4.61 3.47
CA PHE A 7 2.33 -3.53 3.91
C PHE A 7 3.09 -2.24 4.21
N VAL A 8 4.22 -2.34 4.93
CA VAL A 8 5.08 -1.18 5.25
C VAL A 8 5.72 -0.61 3.99
N ASP A 9 6.21 -1.46 3.09
CA ASP A 9 6.83 -1.00 1.84
C ASP A 9 5.79 -0.33 0.93
N THR A 10 4.57 -0.88 0.87
CA THR A 10 3.41 -0.29 0.15
C THR A 10 3.07 1.09 0.70
N LEU A 11 2.96 1.25 2.03
CA LEU A 11 2.69 2.55 2.66
C LEU A 11 3.81 3.56 2.37
N ALA A 12 5.08 3.14 2.40
CA ALA A 12 6.21 4.00 2.10
C ALA A 12 6.17 4.51 0.65
N THR A 13 5.86 3.63 -0.30
CA THR A 13 5.80 3.97 -1.73
C THR A 13 4.62 4.89 -2.03
N LEU A 14 3.43 4.58 -1.50
CA LEU A 14 2.26 5.45 -1.57
C LEU A 14 2.51 6.84 -0.96
N ARG A 15 3.19 6.91 0.18
CA ARG A 15 3.48 8.18 0.85
C ARG A 15 4.41 9.10 0.04
N ARG A 16 5.21 8.54 -0.86
CA ARG A 16 6.04 9.27 -1.83
C ARG A 16 5.24 9.79 -3.03
N GLY A 17 3.93 9.56 -3.08
CA GLY A 17 3.05 10.02 -4.16
C GLY A 17 2.82 9.00 -5.27
N HIS A 18 3.30 7.77 -5.12
CA HIS A 18 2.94 6.70 -6.05
C HIS A 18 1.48 6.30 -5.84
N VAL A 19 0.88 5.75 -6.89
CA VAL A 19 -0.52 5.32 -6.90
C VAL A 19 -0.59 3.85 -7.19
N ILE A 20 -1.60 3.18 -6.63
CA ILE A 20 -1.90 1.80 -6.97
C ILE A 20 -2.73 1.81 -8.24
N VAL A 21 -2.37 0.95 -9.18
CA VAL A 21 -3.11 0.69 -10.42
C VAL A 21 -3.75 -0.68 -10.29
N VAL A 22 -5.07 -0.74 -10.47
CA VAL A 22 -5.83 -1.98 -10.45
C VAL A 22 -6.32 -2.24 -11.86
N MET A 23 -5.95 -3.40 -12.41
CA MET A 23 -6.18 -3.75 -13.82
C MET A 23 -7.44 -4.58 -14.06
N ASP A 24 -8.07 -5.10 -13.01
CA ASP A 24 -9.28 -5.89 -13.12
C ASP A 24 -10.32 -5.48 -12.07
N PRO A 25 -11.62 -5.55 -12.42
CA PRO A 25 -12.70 -5.16 -11.52
C PRO A 25 -12.81 -6.04 -10.27
N ASP A 26 -12.28 -7.28 -10.32
CA ASP A 26 -12.20 -8.18 -9.17
C ASP A 26 -11.05 -7.80 -8.19
N LYS A 27 -10.29 -6.75 -8.51
CA LYS A 27 -9.14 -6.24 -7.75
C LYS A 27 -8.09 -7.33 -7.43
N ARG A 28 -7.90 -8.28 -8.35
CA ARG A 28 -6.93 -9.39 -8.19
C ARG A 28 -5.52 -8.97 -8.58
N THR A 29 -5.40 -8.04 -9.51
CA THR A 29 -4.14 -7.58 -10.07
C THR A 29 -3.95 -6.11 -9.73
N CYS A 30 -3.34 -5.89 -8.57
CA CYS A 30 -3.00 -4.58 -8.05
C CYS A 30 -1.50 -4.35 -8.22
N ILE A 31 -1.10 -3.25 -8.83
CA ILE A 31 0.30 -2.90 -9.09
C ILE A 31 0.62 -1.57 -8.43
N LEU A 32 1.78 -1.47 -7.78
CA LEU A 32 2.32 -0.24 -7.22
C LEU A 32 3.79 -0.15 -7.58
N ASP A 33 4.20 0.92 -8.27
CA ASP A 33 5.61 1.13 -8.67
C ASP A 33 6.21 -0.08 -9.41
N GLY A 34 5.43 -0.67 -10.34
CA GLY A 34 5.81 -1.88 -11.08
C GLY A 34 5.77 -3.19 -10.29
N MET A 35 5.48 -3.15 -8.98
CA MET A 35 5.40 -4.32 -8.11
C MET A 35 3.95 -4.77 -7.91
N GLY A 36 3.67 -6.05 -8.06
CA GLY A 36 2.35 -6.62 -7.77
C GLY A 36 2.10 -6.72 -6.26
N LEU A 37 0.97 -6.18 -5.80
CA LEU A 37 0.52 -6.30 -4.41
C LEU A 37 -0.26 -7.60 -4.23
N GLN A 38 0.22 -8.47 -3.35
CA GLN A 38 -0.38 -9.77 -3.05
C GLN A 38 -1.45 -9.68 -1.95
N TRP A 39 -1.22 -8.88 -0.91
CA TRP A 39 -2.10 -8.85 0.28
C TRP A 39 -2.46 -7.44 0.74
N SER A 40 -1.54 -6.51 0.55
CA SER A 40 -1.63 -5.17 1.15
C SER A 40 -2.82 -4.37 0.64
N PHE A 41 -3.18 -4.51 -0.64
CA PHE A 41 -4.32 -3.80 -1.24
C PHE A 41 -5.62 -4.01 -0.46
N ARG A 42 -6.01 -5.26 -0.20
CA ARG A 42 -7.26 -5.58 0.52
C ARG A 42 -7.29 -5.00 1.93
N SER A 43 -6.14 -4.96 2.60
CA SER A 43 -6.04 -4.41 3.95
C SER A 43 -6.20 -2.88 3.91
N LEU A 44 -5.53 -2.21 2.96
CA LEU A 44 -5.64 -0.76 2.78
C LEU A 44 -7.07 -0.34 2.43
N ASP A 45 -7.74 -1.08 1.54
CA ASP A 45 -9.13 -0.85 1.12
C ASP A 45 -10.09 -1.07 2.30
N ALA A 46 -9.97 -2.21 3.01
CA ALA A 46 -10.84 -2.54 4.14
C ALA A 46 -10.74 -1.56 5.31
N TYR A 47 -9.58 -0.94 5.53
CA TYR A 47 -9.39 0.08 6.56
C TYR A 47 -9.64 1.51 6.07
N GLY A 48 -10.07 1.72 4.81
CA GLY A 48 -10.32 3.05 4.26
C GLY A 48 -9.07 3.94 4.15
N LEU A 49 -7.88 3.32 4.08
CA LEU A 49 -6.60 4.04 4.01
C LEU A 49 -6.30 4.50 2.59
N ILE A 50 -6.97 3.92 1.60
CA ILE A 50 -6.89 4.31 0.20
C ILE A 50 -8.28 4.63 -0.35
N GLU A 51 -8.32 5.50 -1.33
CA GLU A 51 -9.52 5.85 -2.08
C GLU A 51 -9.23 5.76 -3.58
N GLU A 52 -10.26 5.38 -4.33
CA GLU A 52 -10.23 5.46 -5.79
C GLU A 52 -10.31 6.92 -6.22
N PHE A 53 -9.56 7.29 -7.26
CA PHE A 53 -9.61 8.62 -7.84
C PHE A 53 -9.47 8.52 -9.36
N ASP A 54 -9.99 9.53 -10.06
CA ASP A 54 -9.81 9.64 -11.51
C ASP A 54 -8.44 10.22 -11.83
N ASN A 55 -7.65 9.49 -12.63
CA ASN A 55 -6.33 9.92 -13.05
C ASN A 55 -6.41 10.42 -14.50
N PRO A 56 -6.34 11.74 -14.74
CA PRO A 56 -6.44 12.30 -16.09
C PRO A 56 -5.28 11.88 -16.99
N ASP A 57 -4.13 11.54 -16.41
CA ASP A 57 -2.95 11.02 -17.12
C ASP A 57 -2.94 9.48 -17.19
N GLY A 58 -4.04 8.84 -16.79
CA GLY A 58 -4.20 7.39 -16.75
C GLY A 58 -4.59 6.77 -18.09
N PHE A 59 -4.79 5.45 -18.06
CA PHE A 59 -5.31 4.66 -19.16
C PHE A 59 -6.76 4.27 -18.91
N GLU A 60 -7.54 4.22 -19.97
CA GLU A 60 -8.94 3.80 -19.92
C GLU A 60 -9.08 2.35 -19.44
N GLY A 61 -10.08 2.10 -18.59
CA GLY A 61 -10.34 0.78 -18.03
C GLY A 61 -9.45 0.38 -16.85
N LEU A 62 -8.56 1.27 -16.40
CA LEU A 62 -7.77 1.08 -15.18
C LEU A 62 -8.36 1.89 -14.02
N HIS A 63 -8.23 1.34 -12.81
CA HIS A 63 -8.65 2.01 -11.58
C HIS A 63 -7.42 2.46 -10.79
N TYR A 64 -7.45 3.68 -10.29
CA TYR A 64 -6.33 4.29 -9.60
C TYR A 64 -6.68 4.56 -8.14
N TYR A 65 -5.80 4.14 -7.25
CA TYR A 65 -5.97 4.32 -5.81
C TYR A 65 -4.80 5.09 -5.20
N ARG A 66 -5.12 6.02 -4.33
CA ARG A 66 -4.14 6.82 -3.57
C ARG A 66 -4.49 6.81 -2.08
N LEU A 67 -3.58 7.28 -1.24
CA LEU A 67 -3.88 7.43 0.19
C LEU A 67 -4.98 8.48 0.42
N THR A 68 -5.90 8.16 1.31
CA THR A 68 -6.79 9.17 1.92
C THR A 68 -5.99 10.06 2.87
N PRO A 69 -6.54 11.22 3.30
CA PRO A 69 -5.89 12.03 4.34
C PRO A 69 -5.62 11.26 5.64
N ASP A 70 -6.56 10.40 6.05
CA ASP A 70 -6.39 9.52 7.21
C ASP A 70 -5.37 8.41 6.94
N GLY A 71 -5.38 7.85 5.73
CA GLY A 71 -4.37 6.93 5.24
C GLY A 71 -2.95 7.50 5.29
N ALA A 72 -2.78 8.76 4.90
CA ALA A 72 -1.50 9.47 4.96
C ALA A 72 -1.01 9.64 6.40
N GLN A 73 -1.88 10.08 7.32
CA GLN A 73 -1.54 10.19 8.74
C GLN A 73 -1.21 8.84 9.38
N PHE A 74 -1.95 7.79 8.99
CA PHE A 74 -1.66 6.43 9.40
C PHE A 74 -0.30 5.97 8.88
N ALA A 75 -0.01 6.20 7.59
CA ALA A 75 1.25 5.86 6.96
C ALA A 75 2.43 6.53 7.70
N ASP A 76 2.32 7.83 8.00
CA ASP A 76 3.37 8.56 8.72
C ASP A 76 3.66 7.94 10.09
N ARG A 77 2.62 7.62 10.87
CA ARG A 77 2.76 6.96 12.18
C ARG A 77 3.31 5.55 12.07
N ALA A 78 2.79 4.73 11.14
CA ALA A 78 3.22 3.36 10.94
C ALA A 78 4.68 3.28 10.48
N LEU A 79 5.10 4.17 9.57
CA LEU A 79 6.48 4.26 9.09
C LEU A 79 7.43 4.77 10.18
N ALA A 80 7.00 5.71 11.03
CA ALA A 80 7.79 6.17 12.17
C ALA A 80 8.01 5.02 13.17
N ALA A 81 6.92 4.36 13.60
CA ALA A 81 6.98 3.23 14.51
C ALA A 81 7.81 2.05 13.94
N TRP A 82 7.77 1.83 12.62
CA TRP A 82 8.61 0.81 11.98
C TRP A 82 10.09 1.16 12.01
N ARG A 83 10.45 2.44 11.83
CA ARG A 83 11.84 2.92 11.86
C ARG A 83 12.45 2.82 13.25
N GLU A 84 11.65 3.03 14.30
CA GLU A 84 12.07 2.92 15.70
C GLU A 84 12.34 1.48 16.15
N ARG A 85 11.83 0.48 15.43
CA ARG A 85 12.05 -0.93 15.78
C ARG A 85 13.51 -1.35 15.53
N PRO A 86 14.12 -2.11 16.45
CA PRO A 86 15.41 -2.74 16.22
C PRO A 86 15.43 -3.57 14.93
N TRP A 87 16.54 -3.52 14.20
CA TRP A 87 16.69 -4.16 12.89
C TRP A 87 16.37 -5.67 12.91
N HIS A 88 16.69 -6.37 13.99
CA HIS A 88 16.44 -7.81 14.14
C HIS A 88 14.94 -8.11 14.29
N GLN A 89 14.18 -7.24 14.96
CA GLN A 89 12.71 -7.35 15.03
C GLN A 89 12.07 -7.08 13.67
N ARG A 90 12.61 -6.12 12.91
CA ARG A 90 12.17 -5.83 11.54
C ARG A 90 12.42 -7.03 10.62
N LEU A 91 13.59 -7.68 10.75
CA LEU A 91 13.93 -8.89 10.00
C LEU A 91 13.02 -10.06 10.39
N MET A 92 12.79 -10.28 11.68
CA MET A 92 11.87 -11.32 12.15
C MET A 92 10.45 -11.13 11.62
N LEU A 93 9.92 -9.91 11.61
CA LEU A 93 8.58 -9.61 11.07
C LEU A 93 8.50 -9.76 9.54
N ARG A 94 9.62 -9.61 8.83
CA ARG A 94 9.72 -9.92 7.41
C ARG A 94 9.78 -11.42 7.13
N LEU A 95 10.41 -12.20 8.02
CA LEU A 95 10.56 -13.65 7.90
C LEU A 95 9.35 -14.43 8.43
N ARG A 96 8.56 -13.84 9.32
CA ARG A 96 7.33 -14.44 9.89
C ARG A 96 6.11 -14.25 8.98
N GLY A 97 6.39 -14.04 7.70
CA GLY A 97 5.41 -14.11 6.62
C GLY A 97 4.70 -15.44 6.59
#